data_AF-A0A7Y5GED5-F1
#
_entry.id   AF-A0A7Y5GED5-F1
#
_cell.length_a   1.000
_cell.length_b   1.000
_cell.length_c   1.000
_cell.angle_alpha   90.00
_cell.angle_beta   90.00
_cell.angle_gamma   90.00
#
_symmetry.space_group_name_H-M   'P 1'
#
loop_
_entity.id
_entity.type
_entity.pdbx_description
1 polymer ?
#
loop_
_entity_poly.entity_id
_entity_poly.type
_entity_poly.pdbx_seq_one_letter_code
_entity_poly.pdbx_strand_id
1 'polypeptide(L)'
;MQTRVYWKKLRDLENTLPEGDVVIVSKDTPDGGRAGVVTEVPRRTAAQLLIEGRAELATEEQAQKFRTSVAEQFKAAEQAAAAQRVQLTVVPESELKALRNAIRTTKQ
;
A
#
# COMPACT_ATOMS: atom_id res chain seq x y z
N MET A 1 37.65 0.55 7.72
CA MET A 1 36.99 -0.75 7.97
C MET A 1 35.83 -0.59 8.96
N GLN A 2 34.60 -0.29 8.50
CA GLN A 2 33.41 -0.20 9.39
C GLN A 2 32.22 -1.02 8.87
N THR A 3 32.31 -1.55 7.64
CA THR A 3 31.20 -2.26 6.96
C THR A 3 30.80 -3.55 7.67
N ARG A 4 31.77 -4.34 8.15
CA ARG A 4 31.49 -5.58 8.89
C ARG A 4 30.74 -5.32 10.20
N VAL A 5 31.06 -4.23 10.90
CA VAL A 5 30.39 -3.85 12.15
C VAL A 5 28.95 -3.41 11.87
N TYR A 6 28.74 -2.62 10.81
CA TYR A 6 27.40 -2.21 10.37
C TYR A 6 26.51 -3.41 10.05
N TRP A 7 26.97 -4.35 9.20
CA TRP A 7 26.17 -5.52 8.84
C TRP A 7 25.88 -6.44 10.02
N LYS A 8 26.80 -6.52 10.99
CA LYS A 8 26.55 -7.25 12.23
C LYS A 8 25.43 -6.59 13.04
N LYS A 9 25.52 -5.28 13.28
CA LYS A 9 24.48 -4.49 13.98
C LYS A 9 23.12 -4.58 13.27
N LEU A 10 23.10 -4.54 11.95
CA LEU A 10 21.88 -4.69 11.16
C LEU A 10 21.21 -6.04 11.42
N ARG A 11 22.00 -7.11 11.39
CA ARG A 11 21.48 -8.46 11.61
C ARG A 11 21.04 -8.67 13.05
N ASP A 12 21.80 -8.14 14.01
CA ASP A 12 21.44 -8.18 15.44
C ASP A 12 20.11 -7.45 15.69
N LEU A 13 19.94 -6.25 15.13
CA LEU A 13 18.71 -5.48 15.26
C LEU A 13 17.52 -6.14 14.52
N GLU A 14 17.73 -6.68 13.32
CA GLU A 14 16.71 -7.42 12.57
C GLU A 14 16.17 -8.61 13.37
N ASN A 15 17.02 -9.28 14.16
CA ASN A 15 16.61 -10.40 15.01
C ASN A 15 15.82 -9.97 16.26
N THR A 16 15.92 -8.70 16.69
CA THR A 16 15.13 -8.18 17.82
C THR A 16 13.75 -7.70 17.41
N LEU A 17 13.54 -7.45 16.12
CA LEU A 17 12.26 -6.99 15.59
C LEU A 17 11.29 -8.18 15.42
N PRO A 18 9.98 -7.95 15.63
CA PRO A 18 8.96 -8.98 15.43
C PRO A 18 9.00 -9.51 13.99
N GLU A 19 8.66 -10.79 13.81
CA GLU A 19 8.55 -11.39 12.48
C GLU A 19 7.42 -10.72 11.67
N GLY A 20 7.69 -10.45 10.38
CA GLY A 20 6.74 -9.80 9.47
C GLY A 20 7.05 -8.32 9.21
N ASP A 21 6.04 -7.58 8.79
CA ASP A 21 6.18 -6.15 8.52
C ASP A 21 6.12 -5.34 9.83
N VAL A 22 7.01 -4.35 9.93
CA VAL A 22 7.21 -3.56 11.14
C VAL A 22 6.76 -2.14 10.86
N VAL A 23 5.95 -1.61 11.77
CA VAL A 23 5.51 -0.22 11.71
C VAL A 23 6.57 0.68 12.35
N ILE A 24 7.01 1.67 11.60
CA ILE A 24 7.99 2.67 12.04
C ILE A 24 7.41 4.08 11.92
N VAL A 25 7.92 4.99 12.72
CA VAL A 25 7.64 6.42 12.65
C VAL A 25 8.87 7.12 12.11
N SER A 26 8.74 7.78 10.97
CA SER A 26 9.82 8.58 10.38
C SER A 26 10.21 9.75 11.27
N LYS A 27 11.51 10.01 11.38
CA LYS A 27 12.06 11.22 11.99
C LYS A 27 12.26 12.30 10.94
N ASP A 28 12.41 13.54 11.42
CA ASP A 28 12.84 14.64 10.56
C ASP A 28 14.22 14.30 9.99
N THR A 29 14.32 14.27 8.67
CA THR A 29 15.59 13.99 8.01
C THR A 29 16.03 15.23 7.23
N PRO A 30 17.34 15.56 7.22
CA PRO A 30 17.87 16.71 6.49
C PRO A 30 17.54 16.70 4.98
N ASP A 31 17.24 15.53 4.42
CA ASP A 31 16.87 15.32 3.02
C ASP A 31 15.41 15.68 2.70
N GLY A 32 14.67 16.28 3.64
CA GLY A 32 13.29 16.72 3.44
C GLY A 32 12.23 15.66 3.76
N GLY A 33 12.60 14.61 4.50
CA GLY A 33 11.64 13.60 4.96
C GLY A 33 10.69 14.19 6.01
N ARG A 34 9.39 14.01 5.79
CA ARG A 34 8.35 14.50 6.72
C ARG A 34 8.38 13.69 8.01
N ALA A 35 8.71 14.35 9.12
CA ALA A 35 8.65 13.75 10.45
C ALA A 35 7.23 13.30 10.82
N GLY A 36 7.12 12.19 11.55
CA GLY A 36 5.86 11.71 12.11
C GLY A 36 4.99 10.90 11.15
N VAL A 37 5.48 10.59 9.94
CA VAL A 37 4.78 9.67 9.03
C VAL A 37 4.98 8.25 9.55
N VAL A 38 3.87 7.59 9.85
CA VAL A 38 3.83 6.18 10.23
C VAL A 38 3.79 5.35 8.95
N THR A 39 4.66 4.33 8.84
CA THR A 39 4.72 3.48 7.65
C THR A 39 5.08 2.06 8.05
N GLU A 40 4.48 1.09 7.37
CA GLU A 40 4.77 -0.33 7.51
C GLU A 40 5.83 -0.73 6.48
N VAL A 41 6.94 -1.30 6.95
CA VAL A 41 8.07 -1.70 6.10
C VAL A 41 8.61 -3.07 6.52
N PRO A 42 9.27 -3.82 5.62
CA PRO A 42 9.90 -5.09 5.97
C PRO A 42 10.97 -4.91 7.06
N ARG A 43 11.17 -5.94 7.91
CA ARG A 43 12.11 -5.89 9.05
C ARG A 43 13.50 -5.37 8.71
N ARG A 44 14.05 -5.83 7.58
CA ARG A 44 15.40 -5.43 7.14
C ARG A 44 15.47 -3.93 6.88
N THR A 45 14.45 -3.38 6.23
CA THR A 45 14.33 -1.94 5.96
C THR A 45 14.11 -1.17 7.25
N ALA A 46 13.25 -1.67 8.15
CA ALA A 46 13.07 -1.06 9.47
C ALA A 46 14.39 -0.99 10.25
N ALA A 47 15.12 -2.12 10.35
CA ALA A 47 16.39 -2.19 11.03
C ALA A 47 17.44 -1.23 10.43
N GLN A 48 17.47 -1.11 9.10
CA GLN A 48 18.33 -0.15 8.42
C GLN A 48 17.99 1.30 8.83
N LEU A 49 16.71 1.67 8.77
CA LEU A 49 16.24 3.03 9.09
C LEU A 49 16.44 3.39 10.58
N LEU A 50 16.31 2.40 11.46
CA LEU A 50 16.60 2.52 12.89
C LEU A 50 18.11 2.77 13.14
N ILE A 51 19.00 2.03 12.47
CA ILE A 51 20.46 2.21 12.60
C ILE A 51 20.91 3.56 12.03
N GLU A 52 20.31 3.98 10.93
CA GLU A 52 20.57 5.29 10.31
C GLU A 52 19.96 6.46 11.10
N GLY A 53 19.16 6.18 12.14
CA GLY A 53 18.50 7.20 12.96
C GLY A 53 17.40 7.97 12.23
N ARG A 54 16.95 7.46 11.08
CA ARG A 54 15.92 8.08 10.22
C ARG A 54 14.49 7.71 10.63
N ALA A 55 14.33 6.70 11.49
CA ALA A 55 13.04 6.28 12.00
C ALA A 55 13.14 5.75 13.44
N GLU A 56 12.00 5.69 14.11
CA GLU A 56 11.79 5.05 15.41
C GLU A 56 10.77 3.93 15.29
N LEU A 57 10.84 2.96 16.21
CA LEU A 57 9.84 1.89 16.30
C LEU A 57 8.52 2.51 16.76
N ALA A 58 7.44 2.26 16.02
CA ALA A 58 6.12 2.72 16.44
C ALA A 58 5.67 1.96 17.70
N THR A 59 4.88 2.62 18.55
CA THR A 59 4.22 1.90 19.66
C THR A 59 3.15 0.95 19.13
N GLU A 60 2.79 -0.08 19.89
CA GLU A 60 1.74 -1.04 19.48
C GLU A 60 0.42 -0.32 19.14
N GLU A 61 0.08 0.74 19.89
CA GLU A 61 -1.12 1.54 19.63
C GLU A 61 -1.04 2.27 18.28
N GLN A 62 0.11 2.84 17.95
CA GLN A 62 0.35 3.50 16.66
C GLN A 62 0.32 2.49 15.51
N ALA A 63 0.93 1.33 15.70
CA ALA A 63 0.91 0.25 14.72
C ALA A 63 -0.51 -0.23 14.44
N GLN A 64 -1.32 -0.42 15.49
CA GLN A 64 -2.70 -0.84 15.33
C GLN A 64 -3.56 0.22 14.65
N LYS A 65 -3.42 1.49 15.03
CA LYS A 65 -4.13 2.61 14.37
C LYS A 65 -3.78 2.69 12.89
N PHE A 66 -2.50 2.54 12.55
CA PHE A 66 -2.04 2.53 11.16
C PHE A 66 -2.71 1.40 10.38
N ARG A 67 -2.63 0.16 10.87
CA ARG A 67 -3.25 -1.01 10.23
C ARG A 67 -4.76 -0.82 10.00
N THR A 68 -5.49 -0.29 10.99
CA THR A 68 -6.92 0.00 10.84
C THR A 68 -7.17 1.05 9.76
N SER A 69 -6.42 2.17 9.78
CA SER A 69 -6.58 3.24 8.80
C SER A 69 -6.24 2.81 7.37
N VAL A 70 -5.25 1.92 7.20
CA VAL A 70 -4.89 1.37 5.89
C VAL A 70 -6.00 0.47 5.38
N ALA A 71 -6.57 -0.38 6.25
CA ALA A 71 -7.69 -1.25 5.88
C ALA A 71 -8.94 -0.45 5.48
N GLU A 72 -9.23 0.65 6.17
CA GLU A 72 -10.33 1.56 5.81
C GLU A 72 -10.07 2.27 4.48
N GLN A 73 -8.87 2.79 4.26
CA GLN A 73 -8.48 3.42 3.01
C GLN A 73 -8.52 2.44 1.83
N PHE A 74 -8.08 1.20 2.04
CA PHE A 74 -8.15 0.16 1.02
C PHE A 74 -9.60 -0.13 0.62
N LYS A 75 -10.50 -0.30 1.60
CA LYS A 75 -11.93 -0.51 1.32
C LYS A 75 -12.55 0.68 0.58
N ALA A 76 -12.24 1.91 0.99
CA ALA A 76 -12.73 3.11 0.32
C ALA A 76 -12.21 3.20 -1.13
N ALA A 77 -10.93 2.90 -1.35
CA ALA A 77 -10.33 2.86 -2.68
C ALA A 77 -10.93 1.75 -3.56
N GLU A 78 -11.20 0.58 -2.99
CA GLU A 78 -11.86 -0.53 -3.69
C GLU A 78 -13.29 -0.16 -4.13
N GLN A 79 -14.07 0.47 -3.23
CA GLN A 79 -15.41 0.95 -3.57
C GLN A 79 -15.38 2.04 -4.65
N ALA A 80 -14.43 2.97 -4.58
CA ALA A 80 -14.25 4.00 -5.60
C ALA A 80 -13.85 3.39 -6.95
N ALA A 81 -12.96 2.40 -6.96
CA ALA A 81 -12.56 1.68 -8.17
C ALA A 81 -13.72 0.86 -8.77
N ALA A 82 -14.55 0.24 -7.93
CA ALA A 82 -15.75 -0.48 -8.37
C ALA A 82 -16.78 0.48 -9.00
N ALA A 83 -17.00 1.65 -8.40
CA ALA A 83 -17.89 2.68 -8.94
C ALA A 83 -17.40 3.23 -10.30
N GLN A 84 -16.08 3.40 -10.46
CA GLN A 84 -15.48 3.86 -11.72
C GLN A 84 -15.56 2.81 -12.85
N ARG A 85 -15.66 1.51 -12.55
CA ARG A 85 -15.76 0.44 -13.57
C ARG A 85 -17.14 0.28 -14.18
N VAL A 86 -18.18 0.99 -13.71
CA VAL A 86 -19.50 0.93 -14.33
C VAL A 86 -19.51 1.78 -15.61
N GLN A 87 -18.99 1.22 -16.71
CA GLN A 87 -19.26 1.72 -18.06
C GLN A 87 -20.71 1.38 -18.43
N LEU A 88 -21.66 2.24 -18.05
CA LEU A 88 -23.05 2.11 -18.49
C LEU A 88 -23.18 2.67 -19.91
N THR A 89 -23.10 1.81 -20.93
CA THR A 89 -23.51 2.19 -22.29
C THR A 89 -25.02 1.92 -22.43
N VAL A 90 -25.81 2.99 -22.39
CA VAL A 90 -27.25 2.92 -22.62
C VAL A 90 -27.50 2.86 -24.12
N VAL A 91 -28.00 1.72 -24.61
CA VAL A 91 -28.41 1.56 -26.02
C VAL A 91 -29.93 1.75 -26.11
N PRO A 92 -30.41 2.69 -26.94
CA PRO A 92 -31.84 2.86 -27.20
C PRO A 92 -32.49 1.60 -27.81
N GLU A 93 -33.77 1.35 -27.49
CA GLU A 93 -34.47 0.13 -27.90
C GLU A 93 -34.62 0.00 -29.43
N SER A 94 -34.64 1.12 -30.15
CA SER A 94 -34.65 1.17 -31.62
C SER A 94 -33.36 0.62 -32.23
N GLU A 95 -32.20 0.96 -31.68
CA GLU A 95 -30.89 0.48 -32.12
C GLU A 95 -30.70 -1.01 -31.79
N LEU A 96 -31.23 -1.45 -30.65
CA LEU A 96 -31.23 -2.87 -30.26
C LEU A 96 -32.05 -3.73 -31.23
N LYS A 97 -33.22 -3.24 -31.67
CA LYS A 97 -34.05 -3.92 -32.69
C LYS A 97 -33.35 -3.98 -34.05
N ALA A 98 -32.70 -2.90 -34.48
CA ALA A 98 -31.96 -2.85 -35.74
C ALA A 98 -30.80 -3.86 -35.78
N LEU A 99 -29.99 -3.92 -34.72
CA LEU A 99 -28.90 -4.89 -34.56
C LEU A 99 -29.41 -6.34 -34.57
N ARG A 100 -30.51 -6.62 -33.87
CA ARG A 100 -31.14 -7.96 -33.84
C ARG A 100 -31.59 -8.42 -35.22
N ASN A 101 -32.16 -7.52 -36.00
CA ASN A 101 -32.65 -7.84 -37.34
C ASN A 101 -31.48 -8.08 -38.30
N ALA A 102 -30.42 -7.28 -38.21
CA ALA A 102 -29.21 -7.45 -39.03
C ALA A 102 -28.53 -8.81 -38.83
N ILE A 103 -28.46 -9.31 -37.59
CA ILE A 103 -27.86 -10.62 -37.28
C ILE A 103 -28.69 -11.79 -37.82
N ARG A 104 -30.02 -11.66 -37.89
CA ARG A 104 -30.92 -12.70 -38.43
C ARG A 104 -30.83 -12.85 -39.94
N THR A 105 -30.58 -11.76 -40.66
CA THR A 105 -30.48 -11.77 -42.12
C THR A 105 -29.18 -12.38 -42.65
N THR A 106 -28.10 -12.38 -41.86
CA THR A 106 -26.79 -12.93 -42.29
C THR A 106 -26.69 -14.46 -42.20
N LYS A 107 -27.75 -15.14 -41.74
CA LYS A 107 -27.76 -16.60 -41.52
C LYS A 107 -28.68 -17.37 -42.50
N GLN A 108 -29.17 -16.70 -43.55
CA GLN A 108 -29.90 -17.32 -44.67
C GLN A 108 -29.10 -17.24 -45.95
#